data_AF-A0A2E7W5E5-F1
#
_entry.id   AF-A0A2E7W5E5-F1
#
_cell.length_a   1.000
_cell.length_b   1.000
_cell.length_c   1.000
_cell.angle_alpha   90.00
_cell.angle_beta   90.00
_cell.angle_gamma   90.00
#
_symmetry.space_group_name_H-M   'P 1'
#
loop_
_entity.id
_entity.type
_entity.pdbx_description
1 polymer ?
#
loop_
_entity_poly.entity_id
_entity_poly.type
_entity_poly.pdbx_seq_one_letter_code
_entity_poly.pdbx_strand_id
1 'polypeptide(L)'
;LESAKKRLSMIKTSDDKALLETLSKRSQKRIPFGSVVERGLVLPGTVLTDYSQRYLAKVKADGTLISEKHKGSIHQVGAAVQGMPACNGWTFWHMNMKGSLVSIDVMRQKVRAELAESLQ
;
A
#
# COMPACT_ATOMS: atom_id res chain seq x y z
N LEU A 1 -10.41 32.53 -14.77
CA LEU A 1 -11.52 31.66 -15.23
C LEU A 1 -11.59 30.48 -14.25
N GLU A 2 -12.00 30.70 -13.00
CA GLU A 2 -13.40 30.78 -12.56
C GLU A 2 -14.22 29.52 -12.91
N SER A 3 -14.34 28.64 -11.92
CA SER A 3 -15.59 28.09 -11.38
C SER A 3 -16.59 27.32 -12.28
N ALA A 4 -16.88 26.09 -11.83
CA ALA A 4 -18.23 25.58 -11.57
C ALA A 4 -19.10 24.97 -12.69
N LYS A 5 -19.56 23.74 -12.39
CA LYS A 5 -20.92 23.22 -12.61
C LYS A 5 -21.45 23.15 -14.05
N LYS A 6 -21.44 21.94 -14.63
CA LYS A 6 -22.65 21.34 -15.22
C LYS A 6 -22.38 19.95 -15.79
N ARG A 7 -22.88 18.93 -15.10
CA ARG A 7 -23.45 17.73 -15.75
C ARG A 7 -24.43 16.99 -14.84
N LEU A 8 -25.24 17.75 -14.11
CA LEU A 8 -26.44 17.29 -13.39
C LEU A 8 -27.68 17.41 -14.29
N SER A 9 -27.66 16.77 -15.46
CA SER A 9 -28.85 16.68 -16.31
C SER A 9 -28.75 15.46 -17.22
N MET A 10 -29.17 14.32 -16.68
CA MET A 10 -29.82 13.19 -17.38
C MET A 10 -29.83 11.99 -16.42
N ILE A 11 -30.56 12.13 -15.31
CA ILE A 11 -31.00 10.96 -14.55
C ILE A 11 -32.21 10.43 -15.31
N LYS A 12 -31.99 9.38 -16.11
CA LYS A 12 -33.06 8.50 -16.56
C LYS A 12 -32.96 7.26 -15.69
N THR A 13 -33.91 7.12 -14.79
CA THR A 13 -34.11 5.92 -13.99
C THR A 13 -34.34 4.73 -14.92
N SER A 14 -33.42 3.78 -14.89
CA SER A 14 -33.67 2.42 -15.34
C SER A 14 -33.21 1.50 -14.21
N ASP A 15 -34.19 0.93 -13.54
CA ASP A 15 -34.04 -0.29 -12.76
C ASP A 15 -33.33 -1.36 -13.59
N ASP A 16 -32.55 -2.18 -12.89
CA ASP A 16 -32.59 -3.64 -12.98
C ASP A 16 -31.20 -4.25 -12.77
N LYS A 17 -30.98 -4.68 -11.52
CA LYS A 17 -30.09 -5.78 -11.07
C LYS A 17 -28.58 -5.73 -11.36
N ALA A 18 -28.10 -5.04 -12.38
CA ALA A 18 -26.67 -5.00 -12.74
C ALA A 18 -25.82 -4.12 -11.81
N LEU A 19 -26.44 -3.21 -11.05
CA LEU A 19 -25.75 -2.32 -10.11
C LEU A 19 -25.36 -3.01 -8.78
N LEU A 20 -25.95 -4.17 -8.48
CA LEU A 20 -25.64 -4.91 -7.25
C LEU A 20 -24.30 -5.65 -7.31
N GLU A 21 -23.82 -5.99 -8.51
CA GLU A 21 -22.55 -6.72 -8.67
C GLU A 21 -21.31 -5.81 -8.67
N THR A 22 -21.48 -4.51 -8.92
CA THR A 22 -20.36 -3.55 -9.01
C THR A 22 -19.79 -3.14 -7.65
N LEU A 23 -20.45 -3.47 -6.54
CA LEU A 23 -19.94 -3.26 -5.17
C LEU A 23 -18.94 -4.34 -4.73
N SER A 24 -18.90 -5.50 -5.38
CA SER A 24 -18.10 -6.66 -4.93
C SER A 24 -16.58 -6.51 -5.14
N LYS A 25 -16.13 -5.65 -6.07
CA LYS A 25 -14.70 -5.47 -6.38
C LYS A 25 -14.06 -4.24 -5.74
N ARG A 26 -14.84 -3.30 -5.20
CA ARG A 26 -14.35 -2.05 -4.59
C ARG A 26 -14.25 -2.09 -3.06
N SER A 27 -14.74 -3.16 -2.44
CA SER A 27 -14.90 -3.31 -0.98
C SER A 27 -13.74 -4.04 -0.28
N GLN A 28 -12.69 -4.46 -1.00
CA GLN A 28 -11.52 -5.01 -0.31
C GLN A 28 -10.88 -3.92 0.55
N LYS A 29 -10.95 -4.10 1.87
CA LYS A 29 -10.40 -3.18 2.87
C LYS A 29 -8.96 -2.86 2.51
N ARG A 30 -8.69 -1.58 2.21
CA ARG A 30 -7.32 -1.13 1.90
C ARG A 30 -6.45 -1.42 3.12
N ILE A 31 -5.30 -2.07 2.91
CA ILE A 31 -4.35 -2.38 3.97
C ILE A 31 -3.21 -1.37 3.87
N PRO A 32 -3.16 -0.36 4.76
CA PRO A 32 -2.03 0.55 4.82
C PRO A 32 -0.82 -0.17 5.40
N PHE A 33 0.39 0.30 5.07
CA PHE A 33 1.62 -0.27 5.60
C PHE A 33 1.73 -0.13 7.12
N GLY A 34 1.18 0.94 7.70
CA GLY A 34 1.08 1.10 9.16
C GLY A 34 0.42 -0.10 9.85
N SER A 35 -0.66 -0.66 9.29
CA SER A 35 -1.32 -1.83 9.88
C SER A 35 -0.47 -3.11 9.83
N VAL A 36 0.47 -3.22 8.88
CA VAL A 36 1.43 -4.33 8.85
C VAL A 36 2.45 -4.18 9.99
N VAL A 37 2.85 -2.94 10.30
CA VAL A 37 3.75 -2.61 11.39
C VAL A 37 3.08 -2.80 12.75
N GLU A 38 1.85 -2.30 12.91
CA GLU A 38 1.04 -2.44 14.13
C GLU A 38 0.80 -3.91 14.52
N ARG A 39 0.66 -4.79 13.52
CA ARG A 39 0.50 -6.24 13.71
C ARG A 39 1.82 -6.98 13.99
N GLY A 40 2.95 -6.28 13.97
CA GLY A 40 4.27 -6.87 14.22
C GLY A 40 4.81 -7.75 13.09
N LEU A 41 4.16 -7.76 11.91
CA LEU A 41 4.64 -8.51 10.75
C LEU A 41 5.91 -7.88 10.14
N VAL A 42 6.04 -6.57 10.29
CA VAL A 42 7.27 -5.82 10.04
C VAL A 42 7.53 -4.96 11.28
N LEU A 43 8.68 -5.14 11.91
CA LEU A 43 8.97 -4.44 13.17
C LEU A 43 9.51 -3.03 12.90
N PRO A 44 9.21 -2.05 13.78
CA PRO A 44 9.94 -0.79 13.79
C PRO A 44 11.44 -1.03 13.92
N GLY A 45 12.24 -0.33 13.12
CA GLY A 45 13.69 -0.53 13.04
C GLY A 45 14.12 -1.57 12.00
N THR A 46 13.21 -2.38 11.44
CA THR A 46 13.53 -3.26 10.31
C THR A 46 14.10 -2.44 9.16
N VAL A 47 15.21 -2.91 8.59
CA VAL A 47 15.81 -2.33 7.38
C VAL A 47 15.21 -3.04 6.18
N LEU A 48 14.59 -2.26 5.31
CA LEU A 48 14.11 -2.67 4.00
C LEU A 48 15.13 -2.34 2.94
N THR A 49 15.13 -3.14 1.89
CA THR A 49 15.99 -2.99 0.73
C THR A 49 15.24 -3.19 -0.58
N ASP A 50 15.76 -2.72 -1.70
CA ASP A 50 15.29 -3.21 -3.01
C ASP A 50 15.87 -4.62 -3.31
N TYR A 51 15.39 -5.26 -4.37
CA TYR A 51 15.83 -6.60 -4.77
C TYR A 51 17.34 -6.68 -5.06
N SER A 52 17.94 -5.61 -5.60
CA SER A 52 19.38 -5.54 -5.92
C SER A 52 20.25 -5.15 -4.73
N GLN A 53 19.66 -4.90 -3.55
CA GLN A 53 20.38 -4.49 -2.34
C GLN A 53 21.13 -3.15 -2.44
N ARG A 54 20.64 -2.26 -3.30
CA ARG A 54 21.23 -0.95 -3.56
C ARG A 54 20.67 0.15 -2.66
N TYR A 55 19.36 0.12 -2.38
CA TYR A 55 18.67 1.16 -1.64
C TYR A 55 18.21 0.65 -0.29
N LEU A 56 18.46 1.41 0.77
CA LEU A 56 18.08 1.04 2.13
C LEU A 56 17.11 2.06 2.74
N ALA A 57 16.15 1.57 3.51
CA ALA A 57 15.28 2.40 4.32
C ALA A 57 14.89 1.70 5.62
N LYS A 58 14.85 2.44 6.72
CA LYS A 58 14.45 1.94 8.04
C LYS A 58 12.98 2.21 8.31
N VAL A 59 12.27 1.20 8.80
CA VAL A 59 10.86 1.30 9.19
C VAL A 59 10.72 2.05 10.51
N LYS A 60 9.76 2.97 10.59
CA LYS A 60 9.38 3.69 11.81
C LYS A 60 8.10 3.10 12.41
N ALA A 61 7.88 3.38 13.69
CA ALA A 61 6.73 2.88 14.43
C ALA A 61 5.38 3.37 13.88
N ASP A 62 5.36 4.52 13.22
CA ASP A 62 4.17 5.09 12.56
C ASP A 62 3.93 4.54 11.14
N GLY A 63 4.71 3.55 10.69
CA GLY A 63 4.62 3.00 9.33
C GLY A 63 5.24 3.90 8.25
N THR A 64 6.02 4.91 8.62
CA THR A 64 6.85 5.63 7.65
C THR A 64 8.20 4.95 7.45
N LEU A 65 8.85 5.24 6.33
CA LEU A 65 10.24 4.87 6.06
C LEU A 65 11.15 6.09 6.18
N ILE A 66 12.38 5.85 6.62
CA ILE A 66 13.48 6.82 6.57
C ILE A 66 14.65 6.20 5.81
N SER A 67 15.04 6.80 4.70
CA SER A 67 16.33 6.57 4.04
C SER A 67 17.32 7.68 4.42
N GLU A 68 18.52 7.66 3.85
CA GLU A 68 19.57 8.65 4.15
C GLU A 68 19.10 10.10 4.00
N LYS A 69 18.30 10.40 2.94
CA LYS A 69 17.89 11.77 2.59
C LYS A 69 16.38 11.97 2.54
N HIS A 70 15.59 10.92 2.72
CA HIS A 70 14.14 10.98 2.51
C HIS A 70 13.38 10.33 3.66
N LYS A 71 12.24 10.92 4.01
CA LYS A 71 11.26 10.37 4.96
C LYS A 71 9.87 10.45 4.35
N GLY A 72 9.08 9.39 4.50
CA GLY A 72 7.70 9.37 4.02
C GLY A 72 7.10 7.97 3.96
N SER A 73 6.02 7.81 3.22
CA SER A 73 5.44 6.49 2.96
C SER A 73 6.37 5.59 2.14
N ILE A 74 6.10 4.28 2.13
CA ILE A 74 6.84 3.29 1.33
C ILE A 74 6.93 3.67 -0.16
N HIS A 75 5.91 4.34 -0.70
CA HIS A 75 5.85 4.76 -2.10
C HIS A 75 6.68 6.03 -2.33
N GLN A 76 6.54 7.03 -1.45
CA GLN A 76 7.28 8.30 -1.56
C GLN A 76 8.78 8.07 -1.41
N VAL A 77 9.20 7.30 -0.41
CA VAL A 77 10.63 7.00 -0.20
C VAL A 77 11.16 6.12 -1.33
N GLY A 78 10.41 5.11 -1.78
CA GLY A 78 10.79 4.28 -2.91
C GLY A 78 10.97 5.09 -4.21
N ALA A 79 10.08 6.05 -4.47
CA ALA A 79 10.18 6.94 -5.63
C ALA A 79 11.40 7.87 -5.51
N ALA A 80 11.60 8.47 -4.33
CA ALA A 80 12.68 9.41 -4.07
C ALA A 80 14.08 8.79 -4.21
N VAL A 81 14.30 7.60 -3.63
CA VAL A 81 15.63 6.93 -3.72
C VAL A 81 15.96 6.48 -5.15
N GLN A 82 14.94 6.22 -5.97
CA GLN A 82 15.12 5.87 -7.38
C GLN A 82 15.20 7.10 -8.31
N GLY A 83 14.92 8.31 -7.81
CA GLY A 83 14.79 9.50 -8.66
C GLY A 83 13.60 9.42 -9.63
N MET A 84 12.54 8.70 -9.26
CA MET A 84 11.37 8.47 -10.09
C MET A 84 10.15 9.26 -9.60
N PRO A 85 9.16 9.57 -10.46
CA PRO A 85 7.96 10.28 -10.05
C PRO A 85 7.00 9.44 -9.19
N ALA A 86 7.07 8.10 -9.30
CA ALA A 86 6.23 7.18 -8.55
C ALA A 86 6.94 5.83 -8.36
N CYS A 87 6.53 5.08 -7.34
CA CYS A 87 7.03 3.75 -7.04
C CYS A 87 5.93 2.91 -6.36
N ASN A 88 5.78 1.65 -6.77
CA ASN A 88 5.01 0.68 -6.00
C ASN A 88 5.86 0.14 -4.83
N GLY A 89 5.79 0.81 -3.68
CA GLY A 89 6.59 0.48 -2.50
C GLY A 89 6.38 -0.95 -1.99
N TRP A 90 5.21 -1.55 -2.21
CA TRP A 90 4.92 -2.90 -1.72
C TRP A 90 5.78 -3.98 -2.37
N THR A 91 6.04 -3.85 -3.68
CA THR A 91 6.85 -4.81 -4.44
C THR A 91 8.30 -4.38 -4.57
N PHE A 92 8.58 -3.09 -4.38
CA PHE A 92 9.94 -2.56 -4.42
C PHE A 92 10.72 -2.92 -3.15
N TRP A 93 10.12 -2.72 -1.97
CA TRP A 93 10.77 -2.98 -0.71
C TRP A 93 10.69 -4.45 -0.31
N HIS A 94 11.84 -4.98 0.11
CA HIS A 94 12.06 -6.33 0.58
C HIS A 94 12.66 -6.26 1.97
N MET A 95 12.33 -7.23 2.82
CA MET A 95 13.02 -7.46 4.08
C MET A 95 13.82 -8.75 3.99
N ASN A 96 14.97 -8.79 4.66
CA ASN A 96 15.72 -10.03 4.79
C ASN A 96 15.05 -10.91 5.85
N MET A 97 14.57 -12.08 5.42
CA MET A 97 14.03 -13.13 6.29
C MET A 97 14.92 -14.36 6.15
N LYS A 98 15.75 -14.62 7.18
CA LYS A 98 16.63 -15.80 7.25
C LYS A 98 17.51 -16.00 6.01
N GLY A 99 18.04 -14.90 5.46
CA GLY A 99 18.91 -14.92 4.28
C GLY A 99 18.19 -14.80 2.94
N SER A 100 16.86 -14.80 2.92
CA SER A 100 16.07 -14.59 1.70
C SER A 100 15.44 -13.19 1.69
N LEU A 101 15.49 -12.52 0.54
CA LEU A 101 14.77 -11.26 0.34
C LEU A 101 13.30 -11.54 0.04
N VAL A 102 12.43 -11.06 0.93
CA VAL A 102 10.97 -11.24 0.82
C VAL A 102 10.33 -9.88 0.67
N SER A 103 9.53 -9.70 -0.40
CA SER A 103 8.75 -8.49 -0.63
C SER A 103 7.80 -8.21 0.53
N ILE A 104 7.70 -6.95 0.95
CA ILE A 104 6.77 -6.57 2.03
C ILE A 104 5.31 -6.76 1.64
N ASP A 105 4.99 -6.93 0.34
CA ASP A 105 3.66 -7.30 -0.11
C ASP A 105 3.20 -8.64 0.47
N VAL A 106 4.11 -9.58 0.74
CA VAL A 106 3.77 -10.86 1.37
C VAL A 106 3.10 -10.63 2.73
N MET A 107 3.55 -9.64 3.49
CA MET A 107 2.95 -9.30 4.78
C MET A 107 1.57 -8.64 4.61
N ARG A 108 1.39 -7.84 3.54
CA ARG A 108 0.07 -7.30 3.19
C ARG A 108 -0.93 -8.41 2.87
N GLN A 109 -0.51 -9.43 2.12
CA GLN A 109 -1.37 -10.56 1.79
C GLN A 109 -1.75 -11.37 3.03
N LYS A 110 -0.83 -11.56 3.99
CA LYS A 110 -1.14 -12.19 5.28
C LYS A 110 -2.25 -11.46 6.02
N VAL A 111 -2.13 -10.13 6.18
CA VAL A 111 -3.18 -9.32 6.82
C VAL A 111 -4.50 -9.43 6.06
N ARG A 112 -4.47 -9.51 4.72
CA ARG A 112 -5.68 -9.67 3.91
C ARG A 112 -6.36 -11.00 4.17
N ALA A 113 -5.60 -12.08 4.24
CA ALA A 113 -6.12 -13.42 4.52
C ALA A 113 -6.76 -13.46 5.91
N GLU A 114 -6.07 -12.95 6.94
CA GLU A 114 -6.59 -12.86 8.32
C GLU A 114 -7.92 -12.07 8.39
N LEU A 115 -8.00 -10.95 7.67
CA LEU A 115 -9.23 -10.15 7.63
C LEU A 115 -10.37 -10.88 6.92
N ALA A 116 -10.08 -11.69 5.89
CA ALA A 116 -11.09 -12.47 5.18
C ALA A 116 -11.61 -13.63 6.04
N GLU A 117 -10.75 -14.30 6.81
CA GLU A 117 -11.13 -15.35 7.76
C GLU A 117 -11.98 -14.79 8.92
N SER A 118 -11.65 -13.61 9.44
CA SER A 118 -12.39 -12.98 10.55
C SER A 118 -13.82 -12.51 10.22
N LEU A 119 -14.20 -12.54 8.94
CA LEU A 119 -15.52 -12.14 8.45
C LEU A 119 -16.43 -13.34 8.13
N GLN A 120 -15.97 -14.56 8.43
CA GLN A 120 -16.75 -15.80 8.37
C GLN A 120 -17.34 -16.13 9.74
#